data_AF-A0A833W1C7-F1
#
_entry.id   AF-A0A833W1C7-F1
#
_cell.length_a   1.000
_cell.length_b   1.000
_cell.length_c   1.000
_cell.angle_alpha   90.00
_cell.angle_beta   90.00
_cell.angle_gamma   90.00
#
_symmetry.space_group_name_H-M   'P 1'
#
loop_
_entity.id
_entity.type
_entity.pdbx_description
1 polymer ?
#
loop_
_entity_poly.entity_id
_entity_poly.type
_entity_poly.pdbx_seq_one_letter_code
_entity_poly.pdbx_strand_id
1 'polypeptide(L)'
;MGASHTTKMDNSQRSDSRENTDGQPRVNSSMRPLSIEGPSDMNNAHPQVFEPLQNQPRQPTNLQGLLRFAMEATSSQNVTSNTQFQPVDEERQEFLKQTLSSLSCNVIEELQKSIKLLSNVIDLRPDDDTSEQESALERIADFVDNIDIANDFYKIGGFSIFGPCLNSPHSSIRWRAADLIAELAQNNPFCQERFLETGLFPTLLNMIDTDSVETVRIKALYAVSCIVREHPISLTYMDLNDGYSVLLRAMQSPIKKLQIKSAFLLSSLCNKENVNNLKLSLVNMGLIEQATGLLAIGDLLPEIRDQLLNILDGLTNDDFAPALKECRRSELGLRSTLERYIKDLKQEENFDQIDVCYRVLKKVFSDQDTNQER
;
A
#
# COMPACT_ATOMS: atom_id res chain seq x y z
N MET A 1 -53.25 -18.46 -41.70
CA MET A 1 -54.09 -19.54 -41.16
C MET A 1 -53.15 -20.45 -40.38
N GLY A 2 -53.10 -20.34 -39.06
CA GLY A 2 -53.96 -21.11 -38.15
C GLY A 2 -53.07 -22.18 -37.51
N ALA A 3 -52.71 -22.00 -36.23
CA ALA A 3 -53.23 -22.82 -35.11
C ALA A 3 -52.35 -24.08 -34.89
N SER A 4 -51.98 -24.53 -33.68
CA SER A 4 -52.34 -24.14 -32.32
C SER A 4 -51.48 -24.93 -31.32
N HIS A 5 -51.28 -24.33 -30.15
CA HIS A 5 -51.23 -24.91 -28.80
C HIS A 5 -50.36 -26.14 -28.48
N THR A 6 -49.42 -25.93 -27.55
CA THR A 6 -49.41 -26.70 -26.29
C THR A 6 -49.02 -25.80 -25.12
N THR A 7 -49.93 -25.76 -24.16
CA THR A 7 -49.93 -25.07 -22.87
C THR A 7 -49.30 -25.95 -21.79
N LYS A 8 -48.58 -25.37 -20.82
CA LYS A 8 -48.61 -25.67 -19.36
C LYS A 8 -47.46 -24.92 -18.67
N MET A 9 -47.76 -23.86 -17.91
CA MET A 9 -48.08 -23.86 -16.47
C MET A 9 -46.90 -24.29 -15.62
N ASP A 10 -46.18 -23.27 -15.13
CA ASP A 10 -45.19 -23.35 -14.07
C ASP A 10 -45.84 -22.80 -12.80
N ASN A 11 -45.93 -23.61 -11.75
CA ASN A 11 -46.22 -23.13 -10.40
C ASN A 11 -45.73 -24.14 -9.34
N SER A 12 -44.82 -23.66 -8.50
CA SER A 12 -44.85 -23.77 -7.04
C SER A 12 -44.71 -25.16 -6.38
N GLN A 13 -43.65 -25.22 -5.54
CA GLN A 13 -43.56 -25.75 -4.17
C GLN A 13 -42.69 -27.00 -3.90
N ARG A 14 -41.60 -26.74 -3.15
CA ARG A 14 -41.21 -27.32 -1.85
C ARG A 14 -41.20 -28.84 -1.66
N SER A 15 -40.01 -29.36 -1.39
CA SER A 15 -39.64 -30.07 -0.14
C SER A 15 -38.13 -30.33 -0.15
N ASP A 16 -37.36 -29.70 0.74
CA ASP A 16 -36.97 -30.19 2.08
C ASP A 16 -36.12 -31.46 2.04
N SER A 17 -34.80 -31.28 2.16
CA SER A 17 -33.85 -32.29 2.63
C SER A 17 -32.99 -31.65 3.71
N ARG A 18 -33.18 -32.11 4.95
CA ARG A 18 -32.52 -31.68 6.17
C ARG A 18 -31.37 -32.61 6.54
N GLU A 19 -30.44 -32.02 7.30
CA GLU A 19 -29.38 -32.59 8.14
C GLU A 19 -28.16 -33.19 7.40
N ASN A 20 -26.90 -33.03 7.84
CA ASN A 20 -26.20 -32.13 8.77
C ASN A 20 -24.70 -32.50 8.61
N THR A 21 -23.76 -31.53 8.60
CA THR A 21 -22.51 -31.51 9.41
C THR A 21 -21.51 -30.44 8.93
N ASP A 22 -21.18 -29.54 9.86
CA ASP A 22 -19.94 -28.77 10.08
C ASP A 22 -19.19 -28.12 8.90
N GLY A 23 -19.41 -26.80 8.77
CA GLY A 23 -18.52 -25.87 8.07
C GLY A 23 -18.29 -24.62 8.93
N GLN A 24 -17.07 -24.45 9.42
CA GLN A 24 -16.60 -23.25 10.13
C GLN A 24 -16.59 -22.02 9.19
N PRO A 25 -17.08 -20.84 9.60
CA PRO A 25 -16.83 -19.59 8.90
C PRO A 25 -15.51 -18.94 9.36
N ARG A 26 -14.67 -18.59 8.39
CA ARG A 26 -13.50 -17.72 8.55
C ARG A 26 -13.96 -16.32 9.00
N VAL A 27 -13.52 -15.89 10.17
CA VAL A 27 -13.74 -14.54 10.70
C VAL A 27 -12.45 -13.75 10.59
N ASN A 28 -12.52 -12.61 9.89
CA ASN A 28 -11.51 -11.56 9.83
C ASN A 28 -11.23 -11.01 11.24
N SER A 29 -10.01 -11.17 11.74
CA SER A 29 -9.58 -10.57 13.00
C SER A 29 -8.88 -9.23 12.77
N SER A 30 -9.67 -8.16 12.68
CA SER A 30 -9.24 -6.82 13.04
C SER A 30 -9.73 -6.54 14.46
N MET A 31 -8.94 -6.91 15.47
CA MET A 31 -9.18 -6.43 16.84
C MET A 31 -7.85 -5.99 17.46
N ARG A 32 -7.84 -4.72 17.90
CA ARG A 32 -6.81 -4.09 18.73
C ARG A 32 -6.55 -4.93 19.99
N PRO A 33 -5.32 -4.98 20.53
CA PRO A 33 -5.10 -5.58 21.83
C PRO A 33 -5.73 -4.71 22.92
N LEU A 34 -6.55 -5.35 23.76
CA LEU A 34 -7.12 -4.81 24.99
C LEU A 34 -6.01 -4.44 25.97
N SER A 35 -6.02 -3.18 26.44
CA SER A 35 -5.19 -2.73 27.55
C SER A 35 -5.63 -3.44 28.83
N ILE A 36 -4.72 -4.19 29.46
CA ILE A 36 -4.92 -4.73 30.81
C ILE A 36 -4.68 -3.58 31.78
N GLU A 37 -5.76 -2.98 32.26
CA GLU A 37 -5.76 -1.95 33.28
C GLU A 37 -5.72 -2.63 34.66
N GLY A 38 -4.64 -2.42 35.42
CA GLY A 38 -4.52 -2.87 36.81
C GLY A 38 -5.35 -1.99 37.75
N PRO A 39 -5.74 -2.50 38.93
CA PRO A 39 -6.69 -1.83 39.82
C PRO A 39 -6.16 -0.49 40.34
N SER A 40 -7.04 0.50 40.31
CA SER A 40 -6.82 1.88 40.72
C SER A 40 -6.92 2.02 42.25
N ASP A 41 -5.84 2.42 42.91
CA ASP A 41 -5.89 2.98 44.26
C ASP A 41 -5.43 4.44 44.23
N MET A 42 -6.39 5.33 44.48
CA MET A 42 -6.20 6.78 44.67
C MET A 42 -5.84 7.06 46.13
N ASN A 43 -4.63 7.57 46.42
CA ASN A 43 -4.42 8.67 47.37
C ASN A 43 -2.96 9.13 47.53
N ASN A 44 -2.82 10.46 47.60
CA ASN A 44 -1.77 11.28 48.23
C ASN A 44 -0.33 11.35 47.64
N ALA A 45 -0.11 12.47 46.94
CA ALA A 45 0.97 13.46 47.12
C ALA A 45 2.27 13.02 47.84
N HIS A 46 3.32 12.76 47.05
CA HIS A 46 4.67 13.32 47.19
C HIS A 46 5.48 12.98 45.91
N PRO A 47 6.40 13.84 45.43
CA PRO A 47 7.25 13.52 44.30
C PRO A 47 8.29 12.48 44.73
N GLN A 48 8.01 11.20 44.49
CA GLN A 48 9.04 10.17 44.63
C GLN A 48 9.99 10.28 43.45
N VAL A 49 11.25 10.60 43.77
CA VAL A 49 12.41 10.41 42.91
C VAL A 49 12.33 8.99 42.34
N PHE A 50 12.15 8.86 41.03
CA PHE A 50 12.34 7.58 40.35
C PHE A 50 13.83 7.25 40.42
N GLU A 51 14.24 6.57 41.50
CA GLU A 51 15.44 5.75 41.43
C GLU A 51 15.19 4.67 40.37
N PRO A 52 16.05 4.56 39.35
CA PRO A 52 15.91 3.49 38.36
C PRO A 52 16.07 2.17 39.10
N LEU A 53 15.02 1.35 39.10
CA LEU A 53 15.09 -0.04 39.53
C LEU A 53 16.21 -0.70 38.70
N GLN A 54 17.36 -0.91 39.34
CA GLN A 54 18.46 -1.68 38.76
C GLN A 54 17.92 -3.07 38.45
N ASN A 55 17.95 -3.45 37.17
CA ASN A 55 17.59 -4.76 36.61
C ASN A 55 16.18 -4.91 36.02
N GLN A 56 15.76 -4.02 35.11
CA GLN A 56 14.87 -4.45 34.02
C GLN A 56 15.71 -5.02 32.85
N PRO A 57 15.51 -6.28 32.42
CA PRO A 57 16.24 -6.83 31.28
C PRO A 57 15.87 -6.05 30.01
N ARG A 58 16.89 -5.60 29.28
CA ARG A 58 16.73 -4.83 28.03
C ARG A 58 15.90 -5.64 27.03
N GLN A 59 14.89 -5.01 26.43
CA GLN A 59 14.14 -5.61 25.33
C GLN A 59 15.11 -5.98 24.20
N PRO A 60 15.07 -7.21 23.70
CA PRO A 60 16.04 -7.70 22.74
C PRO A 60 15.76 -7.19 21.33
N THR A 61 16.82 -6.72 20.66
CA THR A 61 16.77 -6.14 19.30
C THR A 61 17.18 -7.13 18.20
N ASN A 62 17.51 -8.37 18.54
CA ASN A 62 17.86 -9.43 17.61
C ASN A 62 17.42 -10.80 18.15
N LEU A 63 17.37 -11.82 17.28
CA LEU A 63 16.89 -13.17 17.61
C LEU A 63 17.71 -13.82 18.74
N GLN A 64 19.02 -13.59 18.77
CA GLN A 64 19.90 -14.06 19.85
C GLN A 64 19.55 -13.41 21.18
N GLY A 65 19.22 -12.12 21.17
CA GLY A 65 18.72 -11.40 22.33
C GLY A 65 17.35 -11.90 22.76
N LEU A 66 16.46 -12.25 21.82
CA LEU A 66 15.12 -12.76 22.11
C LEU A 66 15.20 -14.13 22.77
N LEU A 67 16.10 -14.98 22.30
CA LEU A 67 16.42 -16.27 22.91
C LEU A 67 17.01 -16.10 24.31
N ARG A 68 17.94 -15.14 24.49
CA ARG A 68 18.51 -14.84 25.81
C ARG A 68 17.45 -14.29 26.77
N PHE A 69 16.60 -13.38 26.31
CA PHE A 69 15.49 -12.82 27.07
C PHE A 69 14.47 -13.89 27.46
N ALA A 70 14.13 -14.81 26.55
CA ALA A 70 13.24 -15.94 26.84
C ALA A 70 13.85 -16.86 27.91
N MET A 71 15.15 -17.18 27.84
CA MET A 71 15.84 -17.95 28.88
C MET A 71 15.86 -17.21 30.23
N GLU A 72 16.17 -15.92 30.23
CA GLU A 72 16.26 -15.10 31.45
C GLU A 72 14.87 -14.94 32.11
N ALA A 73 13.82 -14.71 31.32
CA ALA A 73 12.45 -14.59 31.82
C ALA A 73 11.95 -15.89 32.47
N THR A 74 12.29 -17.05 31.90
CA THR A 74 11.96 -18.36 32.50
C THR A 74 12.78 -18.67 33.75
N SER A 75 14.00 -18.14 33.86
CA SER A 75 14.86 -18.33 35.04
C SER A 75 14.40 -17.49 36.25
N SER A 76 13.75 -16.35 36.00
CA SER A 76 13.21 -15.48 37.06
C SER A 76 11.84 -15.93 37.62
N GLN A 77 11.15 -16.86 36.96
CA GLN A 77 9.95 -17.49 37.50
C GLN A 77 10.33 -18.82 38.14
N ASN A 78 10.55 -18.81 39.46
CA ASN A 78 10.63 -20.03 40.27
C ASN A 78 9.28 -20.76 40.25
N VAL A 79 9.02 -21.52 39.18
CA VAL A 79 7.88 -22.41 39.10
C VAL A 79 8.20 -23.63 39.96
N THR A 80 7.52 -23.75 41.10
CA THR A 80 7.57 -24.89 42.03
C THR A 80 6.90 -26.13 41.46
N SER A 81 7.35 -26.59 40.29
CA SER A 81 6.92 -27.84 39.68
C SER A 81 8.09 -28.40 38.89
N ASN A 82 8.54 -29.60 39.28
CA ASN A 82 9.60 -30.40 38.66
C ASN A 82 9.39 -30.56 37.14
N THR A 83 9.77 -29.54 36.38
CA THR A 83 10.08 -29.66 34.96
C THR A 83 11.57 -29.47 34.88
N GLN A 84 12.32 -30.57 34.76
CA GLN A 84 13.73 -30.52 34.40
C GLN A 84 13.84 -29.78 33.08
N PHE A 85 14.18 -28.50 33.13
CA PHE A 85 14.64 -27.75 31.98
C PHE A 85 15.99 -28.35 31.59
N GLN A 86 15.98 -29.23 30.59
CA GLN A 86 17.21 -29.58 29.90
C GLN A 86 17.74 -28.31 29.24
N PRO A 87 19.04 -27.99 29.38
CA PRO A 87 19.66 -26.98 28.53
C PRO A 87 19.35 -27.38 27.08
N VAL A 88 19.10 -26.42 26.19
CA VAL A 88 18.91 -26.75 24.78
C VAL A 88 20.16 -27.50 24.34
N ASP A 89 20.05 -28.84 24.20
CA ASP A 89 21.19 -29.68 23.83
C ASP A 89 21.83 -29.08 22.58
N GLU A 90 23.16 -29.05 22.55
CA GLU A 90 23.90 -28.56 21.38
C GLU A 90 23.40 -29.25 20.11
N GLU A 91 23.02 -30.53 20.20
CA GLU A 91 22.38 -31.29 19.13
C GLU A 91 21.02 -30.73 18.68
N ARG A 92 20.19 -30.20 19.59
CA ARG A 92 18.91 -29.56 19.22
C ARG A 92 19.13 -28.18 18.63
N GLN A 93 20.15 -27.44 19.07
CA GLN A 93 20.54 -26.17 18.44
C GLN A 93 21.12 -26.40 17.04
N GLU A 94 21.98 -27.40 16.89
CA GLU A 94 22.57 -27.82 15.61
C GLU A 94 21.46 -28.32 14.67
N PHE A 95 20.54 -29.15 15.16
CA PHE A 95 19.37 -29.62 14.41
C PHE A 95 18.47 -28.46 13.96
N LEU A 96 18.18 -27.50 14.85
CA LEU A 96 17.35 -26.34 14.49
C LEU A 96 18.06 -25.47 13.45
N LYS A 97 19.36 -25.22 13.66
CA LYS A 97 20.20 -24.45 12.73
C LYS A 97 20.30 -25.15 11.37
N GLN A 98 20.46 -26.47 11.36
CA GLN A 98 20.53 -27.27 10.15
C GLN A 98 19.18 -27.36 9.44
N THR A 99 18.08 -27.45 10.17
CA THR A 99 16.70 -27.44 9.62
C THR A 99 16.35 -26.08 9.04
N LEU A 100 16.73 -24.98 9.71
CA LEU A 100 16.54 -23.63 9.20
C LEU A 100 17.45 -23.35 7.99
N SER A 101 18.70 -23.82 8.03
CA SER A 101 19.64 -23.66 6.91
C SER A 101 19.27 -24.51 5.71
N SER A 102 18.76 -25.73 5.93
CA SER A 102 18.30 -26.58 4.82
C SER A 102 17.04 -25.98 4.19
N LEU A 103 16.11 -25.47 5.00
CA LEU A 103 14.93 -24.78 4.50
C LEU A 103 15.30 -23.51 3.71
N SER A 104 16.23 -22.68 4.21
CA SER A 104 16.66 -21.47 3.50
C SER A 104 17.46 -21.77 2.24
N CYS A 105 18.32 -22.79 2.23
CA CYS A 105 19.02 -23.24 1.02
C CYS A 105 18.03 -23.71 -0.06
N ASN A 106 17.00 -24.47 0.32
CA ASN A 106 15.99 -24.93 -0.63
C ASN A 106 15.25 -23.75 -1.28
N VAL A 107 14.97 -22.67 -0.53
CA VAL A 107 14.32 -21.47 -1.08
C VAL A 107 15.22 -20.77 -2.10
N ILE A 108 16.51 -20.57 -1.78
CA ILE A 108 17.44 -19.90 -2.70
C ILE A 108 17.62 -20.71 -3.99
N GLU A 109 17.70 -22.04 -3.91
CA GLU A 109 17.79 -22.91 -5.08
C GLU A 109 16.54 -22.82 -5.98
N GLU A 110 15.34 -22.80 -5.39
CA GLU A 110 14.10 -22.62 -6.15
C GLU A 110 13.97 -21.21 -6.77
N LEU A 111 14.43 -20.17 -6.09
CA LEU A 111 14.52 -18.82 -6.64
C LEU A 111 15.49 -18.77 -7.83
N GLN A 112 16.68 -19.38 -7.71
CA GLN A 112 17.65 -19.45 -8.81
C GLN A 112 17.11 -20.22 -10.02
N LYS A 113 16.36 -21.30 -9.79
CA LYS A 113 15.69 -22.05 -10.86
C LYS A 113 14.64 -21.20 -11.57
N SER A 114 13.84 -20.45 -10.80
CA SER A 114 12.83 -19.53 -11.33
C SER A 114 13.47 -18.38 -12.13
N ILE A 115 14.57 -17.81 -11.64
CA ILE A 115 15.36 -16.78 -12.36
C ILE A 115 15.87 -17.32 -13.71
N LYS A 116 16.43 -18.53 -13.73
CA LYS A 116 16.93 -19.16 -14.98
C LYS A 116 15.83 -19.45 -15.99
N LEU A 117 14.61 -19.74 -15.52
CA LEU A 117 13.47 -19.90 -16.43
C LEU A 117 13.08 -18.54 -17.04
N LEU A 118 13.07 -17.49 -16.23
CA LEU A 118 12.66 -16.15 -16.62
C LEU A 118 13.71 -15.40 -17.46
N SER A 119 14.98 -15.82 -17.46
CA SER A 119 15.97 -15.27 -18.39
C SER A 119 15.63 -15.55 -19.87
N ASN A 120 14.85 -16.60 -20.14
CA ASN A 120 14.44 -16.98 -21.50
C ASN A 120 13.22 -16.20 -22.01
N VAL A 121 12.68 -15.26 -21.21
CA VAL A 121 11.50 -14.44 -21.59
C VAL A 121 11.77 -13.59 -22.83
N ILE A 122 13.03 -13.25 -23.11
CA ILE A 122 13.43 -12.48 -24.31
C ILE A 122 13.08 -13.21 -25.60
N ASP A 123 13.09 -14.55 -25.59
CA ASP A 123 12.88 -15.38 -26.77
C ASP A 123 11.40 -15.71 -27.02
N LEU A 124 10.49 -15.25 -26.16
CA LEU A 124 9.06 -15.52 -26.28
C LEU A 124 8.43 -14.72 -27.42
N ARG A 125 7.72 -15.43 -28.30
CA ARG A 125 6.88 -14.84 -29.34
C ARG A 125 5.46 -14.61 -28.78
N PRO A 126 4.67 -13.72 -29.40
CA PRO A 126 3.30 -13.42 -28.94
C PRO A 126 2.34 -14.62 -28.87
N ASP A 127 2.61 -15.70 -29.60
CA ASP A 127 1.76 -16.91 -29.65
C ASP A 127 2.26 -18.05 -28.75
N ASP A 128 3.40 -17.87 -28.07
CA ASP A 128 3.98 -18.91 -27.22
C ASP A 128 3.24 -19.02 -25.88
N ASP A 129 3.22 -20.22 -25.29
CA ASP A 129 2.63 -20.46 -23.97
C ASP A 129 3.54 -19.90 -22.86
N THR A 130 2.98 -19.01 -22.04
CA THR A 130 3.66 -18.32 -20.94
C THR A 130 3.35 -18.90 -19.56
N SER A 131 2.60 -20.00 -19.47
CA SER A 131 2.15 -20.56 -18.20
C SER A 131 3.32 -20.89 -17.24
N GLU A 132 4.45 -21.33 -17.75
CA GLU A 132 5.62 -21.67 -16.93
C GLU A 132 6.28 -20.42 -16.32
N GLN A 133 6.42 -19.36 -17.11
CA GLN A 133 6.98 -18.08 -16.70
C GLN A 133 6.06 -17.36 -15.71
N GLU A 134 4.74 -17.41 -15.96
CA GLU A 134 3.75 -16.89 -15.03
C GLU A 134 3.83 -17.59 -13.67
N SER A 135 3.88 -18.93 -13.68
CA SER A 135 4.05 -19.72 -12.46
C SER A 135 5.38 -19.44 -11.75
N ALA A 136 6.46 -19.15 -12.50
CA ALA A 136 7.73 -18.79 -11.90
C ALA A 136 7.70 -17.42 -11.23
N LEU A 137 7.04 -16.41 -11.82
CA LEU A 137 6.86 -15.11 -11.19
C LEU A 137 6.02 -15.22 -9.91
N GLU A 138 4.95 -16.01 -9.93
CA GLU A 138 4.10 -16.26 -8.74
C GLU A 138 4.87 -16.99 -7.64
N ARG A 139 5.69 -18.01 -7.97
CA ARG A 139 6.54 -18.66 -6.97
C ARG A 139 7.54 -17.70 -6.35
N ILE A 140 8.14 -16.79 -7.12
CA ILE A 140 9.05 -15.80 -6.57
C ILE A 140 8.30 -14.88 -5.61
N ALA A 141 7.10 -14.40 -6.00
CA ALA A 141 6.23 -13.57 -5.15
C ALA A 141 5.99 -14.22 -3.78
N ASP A 142 5.60 -15.50 -3.76
CA ASP A 142 5.34 -16.26 -2.53
C ASP A 142 6.55 -16.30 -1.56
N PHE A 143 7.77 -16.22 -2.07
CA PHE A 143 8.99 -16.24 -1.25
C PHE A 143 9.44 -14.85 -0.80
N VAL A 144 9.25 -13.82 -1.62
CA VAL A 144 9.78 -12.47 -1.36
C VAL A 144 8.91 -11.65 -0.41
N ASP A 145 7.76 -12.18 0.03
CA ASP A 145 6.99 -11.67 1.17
C ASP A 145 7.85 -11.46 2.43
N ASN A 146 8.92 -12.24 2.58
CA ASN A 146 9.93 -12.02 3.61
C ASN A 146 11.01 -11.05 3.11
N ILE A 147 11.19 -9.93 3.81
CA ILE A 147 12.18 -8.88 3.51
C ILE A 147 13.61 -9.43 3.40
N ASP A 148 13.99 -10.43 4.22
CA ASP A 148 15.32 -11.04 4.13
C ASP A 148 15.51 -11.78 2.81
N ILE A 149 14.48 -12.52 2.38
CA ILE A 149 14.46 -13.25 1.12
C ILE A 149 14.40 -12.28 -0.07
N ALA A 150 13.64 -11.19 0.03
CA ALA A 150 13.62 -10.12 -0.97
C ALA A 150 15.02 -9.52 -1.19
N ASN A 151 15.76 -9.28 -0.10
CA ASN A 151 17.12 -8.76 -0.18
C ASN A 151 18.09 -9.80 -0.75
N ASP A 152 17.94 -11.07 -0.39
CA ASP A 152 18.75 -12.15 -0.95
C ASP A 152 18.45 -12.40 -2.43
N PHE A 153 17.19 -12.20 -2.87
CA PHE A 153 16.79 -12.27 -4.27
C PHE A 153 17.57 -11.27 -5.13
N TYR A 154 17.79 -10.04 -4.62
CA TYR A 154 18.71 -9.10 -5.27
C TYR A 154 20.15 -9.63 -5.33
N LYS A 155 20.68 -10.14 -4.21
CA LYS A 155 22.08 -10.62 -4.13
C LYS A 155 22.37 -11.80 -5.07
N ILE A 156 21.39 -12.66 -5.35
CA ILE A 156 21.53 -13.76 -6.30
C ILE A 156 21.32 -13.34 -7.77
N GLY A 157 21.17 -12.04 -8.04
CA GLY A 157 21.02 -11.50 -9.40
C GLY A 157 19.60 -11.53 -9.94
N GLY A 158 18.58 -11.73 -9.09
CA GLY A 158 17.19 -11.86 -9.49
C GLY A 158 16.62 -10.63 -10.21
N PHE A 159 17.17 -9.43 -9.95
CA PHE A 159 16.68 -8.20 -10.58
C PHE A 159 16.92 -8.13 -12.10
N SER A 160 17.83 -8.96 -12.62
CA SER A 160 18.11 -9.03 -14.06
C SER A 160 16.91 -9.46 -14.91
N ILE A 161 15.93 -10.16 -14.32
CA ILE A 161 14.76 -10.67 -15.05
C ILE A 161 13.76 -9.56 -15.40
N PHE A 162 13.73 -8.46 -14.65
CA PHE A 162 12.65 -7.47 -14.76
C PHE A 162 12.70 -6.70 -16.07
N GLY A 163 13.90 -6.37 -16.58
CA GLY A 163 14.05 -5.69 -17.87
C GLY A 163 13.36 -6.46 -19.02
N PRO A 164 13.73 -7.74 -19.23
CA PRO A 164 13.03 -8.62 -20.18
C PRO A 164 11.54 -8.77 -19.90
N CYS A 165 11.14 -9.00 -18.65
CA CYS A 165 9.74 -9.28 -18.32
C CYS A 165 8.83 -8.07 -18.54
N LEU A 166 9.28 -6.85 -18.20
CA LEU A 166 8.50 -5.63 -18.43
C LEU A 166 8.36 -5.28 -19.92
N ASN A 167 9.29 -5.74 -20.77
CA ASN A 167 9.24 -5.54 -22.22
C ASN A 167 8.65 -6.75 -22.99
N SER A 168 8.12 -7.75 -22.28
CA SER A 168 7.53 -8.94 -22.89
C SER A 168 6.33 -8.58 -23.77
N PRO A 169 6.11 -9.27 -24.92
CA PRO A 169 4.89 -9.09 -25.69
C PRO A 169 3.63 -9.50 -24.89
N HIS A 170 3.79 -10.40 -23.91
CA HIS A 170 2.71 -10.94 -23.11
C HIS A 170 2.37 -10.04 -21.93
N SER A 171 1.15 -9.51 -21.92
CA SER A 171 0.66 -8.66 -20.83
C SER A 171 0.65 -9.39 -19.49
N SER A 172 0.43 -10.71 -19.49
CA SER A 172 0.40 -11.58 -18.31
C SER A 172 1.72 -11.62 -17.55
N ILE A 173 2.84 -11.55 -18.28
CA ILE A 173 4.19 -11.43 -17.73
C ILE A 173 4.43 -9.99 -17.27
N ARG A 174 4.09 -8.99 -18.10
CA ARG A 174 4.34 -7.57 -17.78
C ARG A 174 3.71 -7.14 -16.45
N TRP A 175 2.43 -7.48 -16.22
CA TRP A 175 1.76 -7.07 -14.98
C TRP A 175 2.29 -7.82 -13.75
N ARG A 176 2.62 -9.11 -13.87
CA ARG A 176 3.21 -9.91 -12.77
C ARG A 176 4.61 -9.44 -12.41
N ALA A 177 5.40 -9.09 -13.41
CA ALA A 177 6.72 -8.50 -13.18
C ALA A 177 6.59 -7.16 -12.43
N ALA A 178 5.67 -6.29 -12.83
CA ALA A 178 5.40 -5.05 -12.10
C ALA A 178 4.90 -5.31 -10.67
N ASP A 179 4.06 -6.32 -10.45
CA ASP A 179 3.57 -6.70 -9.13
C ASP A 179 4.70 -7.18 -8.21
N LEU A 180 5.57 -8.05 -8.72
CA LEU A 180 6.72 -8.56 -8.00
C LEU A 180 7.72 -7.44 -7.64
N ILE A 181 7.91 -6.44 -8.52
CA ILE A 181 8.67 -5.23 -8.19
C ILE A 181 8.02 -4.49 -7.01
N ALA A 182 6.69 -4.40 -7.00
CA ALA A 182 5.96 -3.72 -5.93
C ALA A 182 6.16 -4.43 -4.59
N GLU A 183 6.07 -5.76 -4.55
CA GLU A 183 6.29 -6.58 -3.35
C GLU A 183 7.73 -6.42 -2.82
N LEU A 184 8.72 -6.54 -3.71
CA LEU A 184 10.12 -6.37 -3.36
C LEU A 184 10.43 -4.97 -2.80
N ALA A 185 9.79 -3.92 -3.34
CA ALA A 185 10.01 -2.54 -2.93
C ALA A 185 9.15 -2.10 -1.73
N GLN A 186 8.09 -2.84 -1.39
CA GLN A 186 7.14 -2.41 -0.37
C GLN A 186 7.79 -2.36 1.01
N ASN A 187 7.87 -1.15 1.58
CA ASN A 187 8.49 -0.91 2.90
C ASN A 187 9.92 -1.48 3.02
N ASN A 188 10.65 -1.59 1.91
CA ASN A 188 12.00 -2.11 1.86
C ASN A 188 12.97 -1.10 1.21
N PRO A 189 13.58 -0.19 2.01
CA PRO A 189 14.49 0.84 1.50
C PRO A 189 15.66 0.28 0.67
N PHE A 190 16.16 -0.91 1.02
CA PHE A 190 17.24 -1.54 0.27
C PHE A 190 16.81 -1.84 -1.16
N CYS A 191 15.70 -2.57 -1.36
CA CYS A 191 15.21 -2.89 -2.68
C CYS A 191 14.69 -1.65 -3.44
N GLN A 192 14.09 -0.68 -2.74
CA GLN A 192 13.69 0.61 -3.35
C GLN A 192 14.88 1.30 -4.03
N GLU A 193 16.00 1.44 -3.33
CA GLU A 193 17.22 2.04 -3.89
C GLU A 193 17.77 1.22 -5.06
N ARG A 194 17.84 -0.12 -4.93
CA ARG A 194 18.31 -0.99 -6.01
C ARG A 194 17.47 -0.88 -7.28
N PHE A 195 16.15 -0.77 -7.17
CA PHE A 195 15.30 -0.57 -8.35
C PHE A 195 15.57 0.75 -9.07
N LEU A 196 15.89 1.82 -8.34
CA LEU A 196 16.30 3.08 -8.97
C LEU A 196 17.61 2.93 -9.74
N GLU A 197 18.59 2.21 -9.17
CA GLU A 197 19.89 1.95 -9.81
C GLU A 197 19.78 1.09 -11.09
N THR A 198 18.78 0.20 -11.18
CA THR A 198 18.58 -0.63 -12.38
C THR A 198 18.16 0.13 -13.63
N GLY A 199 17.69 1.38 -13.49
CA GLY A 199 17.15 2.15 -14.61
C GLY A 199 15.78 1.68 -15.11
N LEU A 200 15.07 0.83 -14.35
CA LEU A 200 13.73 0.35 -14.71
C LEU A 200 12.61 1.32 -14.34
N PHE A 201 12.90 2.32 -13.49
CA PHE A 201 11.92 3.30 -13.03
C PHE A 201 11.23 4.08 -14.18
N PRO A 202 11.94 4.59 -15.20
CA PRO A 202 11.31 5.26 -16.34
C PRO A 202 10.44 4.30 -17.18
N THR A 203 10.83 3.02 -17.26
CA THR A 203 10.03 1.99 -17.95
C THR A 203 8.68 1.80 -17.26
N LEU A 204 8.66 1.72 -15.92
CA LEU A 204 7.42 1.63 -15.15
C LEU A 204 6.53 2.85 -15.36
N LEU A 205 7.09 4.06 -15.36
CA LEU A 205 6.35 5.29 -15.65
C LEU A 205 5.74 5.27 -17.06
N ASN A 206 6.51 4.86 -18.07
CA ASN A 206 6.02 4.75 -19.44
C ASN A 206 4.89 3.71 -19.58
N MET A 207 4.97 2.59 -18.85
CA MET A 207 3.92 1.57 -18.85
C MET A 207 2.59 2.09 -18.30
N ILE A 208 2.60 3.00 -17.32
CA ILE A 208 1.38 3.61 -16.77
C ILE A 208 0.65 4.42 -17.83
N ASP A 209 1.36 5.10 -18.72
CA ASP A 209 0.78 5.94 -19.77
C ASP A 209 0.40 5.16 -21.03
N THR A 210 1.26 4.24 -21.47
CA THR A 210 1.24 3.72 -22.85
C THR A 210 0.77 2.27 -23.00
N ASP A 211 0.73 1.47 -21.93
CA ASP A 211 0.35 0.05 -22.07
C ASP A 211 -1.13 -0.08 -22.48
N SER A 212 -1.38 -0.95 -23.46
CA SER A 212 -2.72 -1.27 -23.95
C SER A 212 -3.62 -1.96 -22.90
N VAL A 213 -3.04 -2.62 -21.91
CA VAL A 213 -3.77 -3.45 -20.95
C VAL A 213 -3.88 -2.74 -19.60
N GLU A 214 -5.11 -2.54 -19.14
CA GLU A 214 -5.40 -1.80 -17.89
C GLU A 214 -4.71 -2.41 -16.66
N THR A 215 -4.65 -3.75 -16.56
CA THR A 215 -4.03 -4.44 -15.43
C THR A 215 -2.54 -4.13 -15.33
N VAL A 216 -1.84 -4.05 -16.47
CA VAL A 216 -0.42 -3.68 -16.52
C VAL A 216 -0.23 -2.25 -16.03
N ARG A 217 -1.05 -1.31 -16.51
CA ARG A 217 -1.00 0.10 -16.05
C ARG A 217 -1.21 0.22 -14.55
N ILE A 218 -2.20 -0.50 -14.01
CA ILE A 218 -2.53 -0.51 -12.58
C ILE A 218 -1.39 -1.08 -11.73
N LYS A 219 -0.78 -2.20 -12.17
CA LYS A 219 0.33 -2.85 -11.46
C LYS A 219 1.63 -2.05 -11.57
N ALA A 220 1.90 -1.42 -12.72
CA ALA A 220 3.02 -0.49 -12.87
C ALA A 220 2.89 0.71 -11.93
N LEU A 221 1.69 1.30 -11.80
CA LEU A 221 1.43 2.37 -10.84
C LEU A 221 1.60 1.90 -9.39
N TYR A 222 1.19 0.67 -9.09
CA TYR A 222 1.40 0.08 -7.77
C TYR A 222 2.91 -0.09 -7.45
N ALA A 223 3.69 -0.58 -8.41
CA ALA A 223 5.15 -0.68 -8.30
C ALA A 223 5.79 0.69 -8.03
N VAL A 224 5.44 1.70 -8.83
CA VAL A 224 5.92 3.09 -8.63
C VAL A 224 5.54 3.58 -7.23
N SER A 225 4.29 3.36 -6.79
CA SER A 225 3.84 3.71 -5.45
C SER A 225 4.68 3.05 -4.34
N CYS A 226 5.00 1.76 -4.47
CA CYS A 226 5.85 1.07 -3.49
C CYS A 226 7.30 1.58 -3.49
N ILE A 227 7.83 1.98 -4.65
CA ILE A 227 9.18 2.54 -4.77
C ILE A 227 9.27 3.94 -4.16
N VAL A 228 8.26 4.79 -4.34
CA VAL A 228 8.32 6.22 -3.95
C VAL A 228 7.83 6.53 -2.54
N ARG A 229 7.04 5.65 -1.93
CA ARG A 229 6.54 5.84 -0.57
C ARG A 229 7.69 5.74 0.44
N GLU A 230 7.67 6.66 1.40
CA GLU A 230 8.65 6.75 2.50
C GLU A 230 10.14 6.77 2.08
N HIS A 231 10.45 7.05 0.81
CA HIS A 231 11.82 7.07 0.28
C HIS A 231 12.15 8.40 -0.42
N PRO A 232 12.89 9.32 0.23
CA PRO A 232 13.18 10.65 -0.33
C PRO A 232 13.95 10.61 -1.66
N ILE A 233 14.87 9.66 -1.84
CA ILE A 233 15.67 9.53 -3.07
C ILE A 233 14.75 9.23 -4.27
N SER A 234 13.73 8.38 -4.09
CA SER A 234 12.75 8.09 -5.13
C SER A 234 11.97 9.32 -5.59
N LEU A 235 11.76 10.31 -4.72
CA LEU A 235 11.07 11.55 -5.10
C LEU A 235 11.92 12.38 -6.07
N THR A 236 13.24 12.41 -5.88
CA THR A 236 14.15 13.02 -6.86
C THR A 236 14.06 12.32 -8.21
N TYR A 237 13.92 10.99 -8.23
CA TYR A 237 13.71 10.24 -9.48
C TYR A 237 12.34 10.52 -10.11
N MET A 238 11.30 10.77 -9.32
CA MET A 238 10.00 11.24 -9.82
C MET A 238 10.13 12.59 -10.52
N ASP A 239 10.85 13.55 -9.93
CA ASP A 239 11.11 14.86 -10.55
C ASP A 239 11.91 14.71 -11.86
N LEU A 240 12.99 13.93 -11.84
CA LEU A 240 13.88 13.75 -13.01
C LEU A 240 13.21 13.08 -14.21
N ASN A 241 12.21 12.22 -13.98
CA ASN A 241 11.54 11.44 -15.02
C ASN A 241 10.12 11.94 -15.33
N ASP A 242 9.78 13.17 -14.93
CA ASP A 242 8.44 13.75 -15.12
C ASP A 242 7.30 12.85 -14.56
N GLY A 243 7.60 12.12 -13.48
CA GLY A 243 6.69 11.14 -12.90
C GLY A 243 5.41 11.75 -12.34
N TYR A 244 5.46 13.01 -11.90
CA TYR A 244 4.25 13.72 -11.43
C TYR A 244 3.25 13.95 -12.56
N SER A 245 3.71 14.29 -13.76
CA SER A 245 2.84 14.45 -14.92
C SER A 245 2.17 13.12 -15.32
N VAL A 246 2.88 11.99 -15.17
CA VAL A 246 2.30 10.64 -15.34
C VAL A 246 1.18 10.39 -14.32
N LEU A 247 1.38 10.76 -13.04
CA LEU A 247 0.34 10.61 -12.01
C LEU A 247 -0.88 11.50 -12.28
N LEU A 248 -0.67 12.73 -12.75
CA LEU A 248 -1.75 13.65 -13.13
C LEU A 248 -2.57 13.09 -14.30
N ARG A 249 -1.93 12.58 -15.36
CA ARG A 249 -2.61 11.90 -16.47
C ARG A 249 -3.35 10.64 -16.02
N ALA A 250 -2.73 9.84 -15.16
CA ALA A 250 -3.35 8.64 -14.58
C ALA A 250 -4.61 8.96 -13.77
N MET A 251 -4.62 10.09 -13.04
CA MET A 251 -5.76 10.60 -12.28
C MET A 251 -6.94 11.02 -13.18
N GLN A 252 -6.65 11.45 -14.41
CA GLN A 252 -7.66 11.82 -15.41
C GLN A 252 -8.09 10.65 -16.30
N SER A 253 -7.43 9.49 -16.21
CA SER A 253 -7.72 8.31 -17.03
C SER A 253 -9.15 7.80 -16.80
N PRO A 254 -9.87 7.27 -17.81
CA PRO A 254 -11.20 6.68 -17.59
C PRO A 254 -11.18 5.43 -16.68
N ILE A 255 -10.01 4.84 -16.42
CA ILE A 255 -9.85 3.62 -15.62
C ILE A 255 -9.96 3.96 -14.13
N LYS A 256 -11.11 3.67 -13.51
CA LYS A 256 -11.39 4.02 -12.09
C LYS A 256 -10.33 3.56 -11.10
N LYS A 257 -9.83 2.32 -11.24
CA LYS A 257 -8.76 1.80 -10.36
C LYS A 257 -7.46 2.59 -10.50
N LEU A 258 -7.14 3.06 -11.70
CA LEU A 258 -5.97 3.88 -11.96
C LEU A 258 -6.15 5.26 -11.32
N GLN A 259 -7.33 5.88 -11.50
CA GLN A 259 -7.69 7.17 -10.87
C GLN A 259 -7.57 7.11 -9.34
N ILE A 260 -8.13 6.07 -8.70
CA ILE A 260 -8.07 5.91 -7.24
C ILE A 260 -6.63 5.81 -6.75
N LYS A 261 -5.81 4.95 -7.40
CA LYS A 261 -4.43 4.72 -6.98
C LYS A 261 -3.54 5.94 -7.20
N SER A 262 -3.73 6.68 -8.29
CA SER A 262 -2.95 7.89 -8.56
C SER A 262 -3.35 9.02 -7.62
N ALA A 263 -4.65 9.22 -7.37
CA ALA A 263 -5.15 10.20 -6.42
C ALA A 263 -4.68 9.88 -4.98
N PHE A 264 -4.70 8.60 -4.59
CA PHE A 264 -4.16 8.16 -3.29
C PHE A 264 -2.65 8.40 -3.15
N LEU A 265 -1.88 8.14 -4.20
CA LEU A 265 -0.44 8.41 -4.16
C LEU A 265 -0.16 9.92 -4.07
N LEU A 266 -0.86 10.74 -4.87
CA LEU A 266 -0.75 12.19 -4.81
C LEU A 266 -1.17 12.75 -3.44
N SER A 267 -2.27 12.26 -2.86
CA SER A 267 -2.72 12.67 -1.53
C SER A 267 -1.68 12.33 -0.46
N SER A 268 -1.11 11.12 -0.51
CA SER A 268 -0.05 10.68 0.40
C SER A 268 1.21 11.53 0.27
N LEU A 269 1.58 11.96 -0.94
CA LEU A 269 2.74 12.81 -1.18
C LEU A 269 2.52 14.25 -0.71
N CYS A 270 1.32 14.81 -0.90
CA CYS A 270 0.96 16.15 -0.44
C CYS A 270 0.87 16.26 1.10
N ASN A 271 0.53 15.18 1.79
CA ASN A 271 0.39 15.15 3.24
C ASN A 271 1.71 14.98 4.00
N LYS A 272 2.84 14.76 3.31
CA LYS A 272 4.15 14.68 3.98
C LYS A 272 4.58 16.08 4.47
N GLU A 273 5.23 16.12 5.63
CA GLU A 273 5.82 17.34 6.16
C GLU A 273 7.08 17.73 5.37
N ASN A 274 7.38 19.02 5.26
CA ASN A 274 8.61 19.58 4.66
C ASN A 274 8.82 19.36 3.14
N VAL A 275 7.77 19.07 2.38
CA VAL A 275 7.83 18.94 0.91
C VAL A 275 7.27 20.17 0.17
N ASN A 276 7.60 21.38 0.63
CA ASN A 276 7.09 22.63 0.03
C ASN A 276 7.50 22.80 -1.45
N ASN A 277 8.69 22.34 -1.83
CA ASN A 277 9.15 22.38 -3.22
C ASN A 277 8.30 21.46 -4.11
N LEU A 278 7.95 20.27 -3.61
CA LEU A 278 7.06 19.35 -4.30
C LEU A 278 5.65 19.93 -4.41
N LYS A 279 5.10 20.46 -3.30
CA LYS A 279 3.78 21.14 -3.30
C LYS A 279 3.76 22.27 -4.34
N LEU A 280 4.82 23.08 -4.42
CA LEU A 280 4.94 24.15 -5.42
C LEU A 280 4.95 23.59 -6.85
N SER A 281 5.75 22.54 -7.11
CA SER A 281 5.82 21.88 -8.42
C SER A 281 4.44 21.37 -8.86
N LEU A 282 3.75 20.66 -7.97
CA LEU A 282 2.40 20.12 -8.22
C LEU A 282 1.36 21.23 -8.46
N VAL A 283 1.42 22.33 -7.72
CA VAL A 283 0.55 23.50 -7.96
C VAL A 283 0.85 24.13 -9.32
N ASN A 284 2.11 24.31 -9.69
CA ASN A 284 2.49 24.85 -11.00
C ASN A 284 2.11 23.94 -12.17
N MET A 285 2.03 22.62 -11.95
CA MET A 285 1.53 21.64 -12.91
C MET A 285 -0.01 21.62 -13.01
N GLY A 286 -0.70 22.43 -12.20
CA GLY A 286 -2.16 22.56 -12.24
C GLY A 286 -2.93 21.48 -11.48
N LEU A 287 -2.32 20.85 -10.46
CA LEU A 287 -2.98 19.78 -9.69
C LEU A 287 -4.30 20.26 -9.05
N ILE A 288 -4.38 21.52 -8.62
CA ILE A 288 -5.59 22.08 -8.00
C ILE A 288 -6.72 22.19 -9.04
N GLU A 289 -6.43 22.72 -10.23
CA GLU A 289 -7.39 22.83 -11.32
C GLU A 289 -7.90 21.45 -11.76
N GLN A 290 -7.01 20.46 -11.82
CA GLN A 290 -7.40 19.10 -12.17
C GLN A 290 -8.27 18.44 -11.08
N ALA A 291 -7.89 18.57 -9.80
CA ALA A 291 -8.66 18.01 -8.70
C ALA A 291 -10.05 18.67 -8.58
N THR A 292 -10.11 19.99 -8.70
CA THR A 292 -11.39 20.74 -8.66
C THR A 292 -12.25 20.48 -9.88
N GLY A 293 -11.65 20.37 -11.07
CA GLY A 293 -12.35 19.96 -12.29
C GLY A 293 -12.97 18.58 -12.18
N LEU A 294 -12.26 17.60 -11.61
CA LEU A 294 -12.79 16.26 -11.36
C LEU A 294 -13.91 16.25 -10.31
N LEU A 295 -13.79 17.04 -9.24
CA LEU A 295 -14.84 17.23 -8.23
C LEU A 295 -16.08 17.95 -8.77
N ALA A 296 -15.94 18.76 -9.82
CA ALA A 296 -17.09 19.42 -10.43
C ALA A 296 -18.00 18.42 -11.16
N ILE A 297 -17.42 17.35 -11.71
CA ILE A 297 -18.12 16.26 -12.41
C ILE A 297 -18.85 15.41 -11.37
N GLY A 298 -20.15 15.68 -11.18
CA GLY A 298 -20.97 15.11 -10.09
C GLY A 298 -21.20 13.59 -10.10
N ASP A 299 -20.53 12.83 -10.98
CA ASP A 299 -20.61 11.35 -11.06
C ASP A 299 -19.26 10.72 -10.68
N LEU A 300 -18.78 11.06 -9.49
CA LEU A 300 -17.49 10.60 -8.97
C LEU A 300 -17.70 9.52 -7.90
N LEU A 301 -16.89 8.47 -7.95
CA LEU A 301 -16.85 7.44 -6.91
C LEU A 301 -16.44 8.08 -5.57
N PRO A 302 -17.06 7.68 -4.44
CA PRO A 302 -16.72 8.21 -3.11
C PRO A 302 -15.22 8.11 -2.81
N GLU A 303 -14.58 7.00 -3.17
CA GLU A 303 -13.16 6.78 -2.93
C GLU A 303 -12.29 7.81 -3.65
N ILE A 304 -12.65 8.19 -4.88
CA ILE A 304 -11.89 9.19 -5.64
C ILE A 304 -12.16 10.58 -5.06
N ARG A 305 -13.42 10.90 -4.78
CA ARG A 305 -13.82 12.17 -4.14
C ARG A 305 -13.01 12.42 -2.88
N ASP A 306 -12.95 11.43 -2.00
CA ASP A 306 -12.26 11.54 -0.71
C ASP A 306 -10.75 11.74 -0.91
N GLN A 307 -10.13 11.04 -1.88
CA GLN A 307 -8.71 11.29 -2.20
C GLN A 307 -8.46 12.67 -2.78
N LEU A 308 -9.35 13.20 -3.64
CA LEU A 308 -9.22 14.56 -4.18
C LEU A 308 -9.37 15.62 -3.08
N LEU A 309 -10.30 15.44 -2.15
CA LEU A 309 -10.44 16.32 -0.99
C LEU A 309 -9.19 16.29 -0.09
N ASN A 310 -8.62 15.10 0.13
CA ASN A 310 -7.37 14.95 0.87
C ASN A 310 -6.18 15.61 0.17
N ILE A 311 -6.13 15.61 -1.17
CA ILE A 311 -5.12 16.36 -1.93
C ILE A 311 -5.25 17.86 -1.64
N LEU A 312 -6.47 18.41 -1.69
CA LEU A 312 -6.71 19.83 -1.42
C LEU A 312 -6.35 20.22 0.02
N ASP A 313 -6.67 19.39 1.01
CA ASP A 313 -6.29 19.62 2.41
C ASP A 313 -4.77 19.56 2.61
N GLY A 314 -4.09 18.57 2.00
CA GLY A 314 -2.63 18.44 2.07
C GLY A 314 -1.87 19.61 1.43
N LEU A 315 -2.36 20.08 0.28
CA LEU A 315 -1.80 21.25 -0.42
C LEU A 315 -2.05 22.57 0.32
N THR A 316 -3.19 22.71 0.98
CA THR A 316 -3.53 23.91 1.77
C THR A 316 -3.04 23.84 3.21
N ASN A 317 -2.37 22.75 3.59
CA ASN A 317 -1.73 22.65 4.89
C ASN A 317 -0.57 23.64 5.03
N ASP A 318 -0.29 24.06 6.27
CA ASP A 318 0.78 25.01 6.62
C ASP A 318 0.64 26.41 5.97
N ASP A 319 -0.58 26.83 5.66
CA ASP A 319 -0.91 28.11 5.01
C ASP A 319 -0.10 28.37 3.72
N PHE A 320 0.09 27.31 2.93
CA PHE A 320 0.87 27.37 1.69
C PHE A 320 0.23 28.32 0.66
N ALA A 321 0.75 29.55 0.61
CA ALA A 321 0.17 30.66 -0.14
C ALA A 321 -0.09 30.37 -1.64
N PRO A 322 0.79 29.67 -2.39
CA PRO A 322 0.52 29.34 -3.79
C PRO A 322 -0.74 28.48 -3.96
N ALA A 323 -0.94 27.46 -3.13
CA ALA A 323 -2.13 26.64 -3.18
C ALA A 323 -3.39 27.41 -2.76
N LEU A 324 -3.29 28.25 -1.72
CA LEU A 324 -4.41 29.09 -1.29
C LEU A 324 -4.86 30.06 -2.40
N LYS A 325 -3.91 30.67 -3.12
CA LYS A 325 -4.21 31.59 -4.23
C LYS A 325 -4.93 30.89 -5.38
N GLU A 326 -4.47 29.71 -5.79
CA GLU A 326 -5.13 28.94 -6.85
C GLU A 326 -6.51 28.45 -6.42
N CYS A 327 -6.67 27.95 -5.18
CA CYS A 327 -7.96 27.56 -4.63
C CYS A 327 -8.97 28.72 -4.54
N ARG A 328 -8.50 29.98 -4.42
CA ARG A 328 -9.34 31.19 -4.37
C ARG A 328 -9.82 31.65 -5.75
N ARG A 329 -9.35 31.06 -6.86
CA ARG A 329 -9.78 31.45 -8.21
C ARG A 329 -11.26 31.17 -8.39
N SER A 330 -12.01 32.23 -8.68
CA SER A 330 -13.47 32.17 -8.86
C SER A 330 -13.89 31.24 -10.00
N GLU A 331 -13.02 31.02 -10.98
CA GLU A 331 -13.20 30.13 -12.12
C GLU A 331 -13.36 28.65 -11.70
N LEU A 332 -12.79 28.24 -10.57
CA LEU A 332 -12.83 26.85 -10.10
C LEU A 332 -14.11 26.50 -9.35
N GLY A 333 -14.88 27.49 -8.90
CA GLY A 333 -16.13 27.26 -8.16
C GLY A 333 -15.96 26.39 -6.90
N LEU A 334 -14.75 26.33 -6.33
CA LEU A 334 -14.40 25.37 -5.27
C LEU A 334 -15.33 25.48 -4.06
N ARG A 335 -15.70 26.70 -3.66
CA ARG A 335 -16.61 26.95 -2.53
C ARG A 335 -17.97 26.27 -2.74
N SER A 336 -18.61 26.49 -3.89
CA SER A 336 -19.91 25.88 -4.20
C SER A 336 -19.83 24.36 -4.31
N THR A 337 -18.71 23.84 -4.84
CA THR A 337 -18.48 22.40 -4.96
C THR A 337 -18.32 21.74 -3.59
N LEU A 338 -17.53 22.34 -2.69
CA LEU A 338 -17.36 21.85 -1.31
C LEU A 338 -18.66 21.95 -0.50
N GLU A 339 -19.41 23.05 -0.61
CA GLU A 339 -20.71 23.21 0.06
C GLU A 339 -21.75 22.17 -0.42
N ARG A 340 -21.74 21.81 -1.71
CA ARG A 340 -22.55 20.71 -2.24
C ARG A 340 -22.13 19.38 -1.61
N TYR A 341 -20.84 19.05 -1.64
CA TYR A 341 -20.35 17.80 -1.07
C TYR A 341 -20.55 17.69 0.44
N ILE A 342 -20.48 18.78 1.20
CA ILE A 342 -20.83 18.76 2.63
C ILE A 342 -22.29 18.32 2.84
N LYS A 343 -23.22 18.69 1.95
CA LYS A 343 -24.62 18.24 2.05
C LYS A 343 -24.75 16.75 1.71
N ASP A 344 -24.05 16.29 0.68
CA ASP A 344 -24.08 14.88 0.25
C ASP A 344 -23.41 13.98 1.31
N LEU A 345 -22.23 14.35 1.81
CA LEU A 345 -21.48 13.63 2.85
C LEU A 345 -22.24 13.54 4.18
N LYS A 346 -23.07 14.54 4.50
CA LYS A 346 -23.98 14.49 5.67
C LYS A 346 -25.05 13.42 5.53
N GLN A 347 -25.49 13.13 4.31
CA GLN A 347 -26.44 12.03 4.05
C GLN A 347 -25.74 10.67 4.10
N GLU A 348 -24.46 10.62 3.76
CA GLU A 348 -23.62 9.41 3.80
C GLU A 348 -23.00 9.11 5.19
N GLU A 349 -23.24 9.94 6.21
CA GLU A 349 -22.67 9.83 7.57
C GLU A 349 -21.12 9.80 7.63
N ASN A 350 -20.44 10.37 6.63
CA ASN A 350 -18.97 10.39 6.56
C ASN A 350 -18.41 11.67 7.21
N PHE A 351 -18.33 11.67 8.55
CA PHE A 351 -17.90 12.82 9.35
C PHE A 351 -16.44 13.26 9.09
N ASP A 352 -15.54 12.30 8.83
CA ASP A 352 -14.12 12.60 8.62
C ASP A 352 -13.91 13.49 7.37
N GLN A 353 -14.62 13.19 6.28
CA GLN A 353 -14.54 13.97 5.04
C GLN A 353 -15.26 15.32 5.13
N ILE A 354 -16.30 15.42 5.97
CA ILE A 354 -16.94 16.70 6.29
C ILE A 354 -15.93 17.63 6.99
N ASP A 355 -15.15 17.10 7.93
CA ASP A 355 -14.12 17.85 8.63
C ASP A 355 -13.01 18.32 7.67
N VAL A 356 -12.59 17.46 6.73
CA VAL A 356 -11.65 17.84 5.66
C VAL A 356 -12.21 19.03 4.86
N CYS A 357 -13.47 18.95 4.42
CA CYS A 357 -14.11 20.03 3.66
C CYS A 357 -14.17 21.34 4.46
N TYR A 358 -14.53 21.29 5.75
CA TYR A 358 -14.55 22.49 6.59
C TYR A 358 -13.15 23.05 6.84
N ARG A 359 -12.12 22.21 7.00
CA ARG A 359 -10.74 22.69 7.12
C ARG A 359 -10.28 23.42 5.86
N VAL A 360 -10.54 22.84 4.68
CA VAL A 360 -10.22 23.48 3.40
C VAL A 360 -10.99 24.80 3.24
N LEU A 361 -12.30 24.81 3.51
CA LEU A 361 -13.10 26.05 3.43
C LEU A 361 -12.57 27.12 4.38
N LYS A 362 -12.30 26.75 5.64
CA LYS A 362 -11.79 27.69 6.64
C LYS A 362 -10.43 28.25 6.25
N LYS A 363 -9.50 27.43 5.78
CA LYS A 363 -8.15 27.89 5.39
C LYS A 363 -8.17 28.73 4.11
N VAL A 364 -8.97 28.34 3.11
CA VAL A 364 -9.01 29.02 1.81
C VAL A 364 -9.77 30.35 1.89
N PHE A 365 -10.88 30.41 2.64
CA PHE A 365 -11.81 31.55 2.61
C PHE A 365 -11.87 32.39 3.90
N SER A 366 -11.07 32.09 4.94
CA SER A 366 -10.98 32.90 6.17
C SER A 366 -10.64 34.38 5.94
N ASP A 367 -9.90 34.72 4.86
CA ASP A 367 -9.53 36.10 4.51
C ASP A 367 -10.64 36.88 3.77
N GLN A 368 -11.76 36.25 3.41
CA GLN A 368 -12.88 36.96 2.76
C GLN A 368 -13.83 37.61 3.77
N ASP A 369 -13.96 37.06 4.99
CA ASP A 369 -14.81 37.65 6.03
C ASP A 369 -14.26 39.00 6.53
N THR A 370 -12.96 39.26 6.40
CA THR A 370 -12.33 40.54 6.76
C THR A 370 -12.38 41.62 5.67
N ASN A 371 -12.71 41.26 4.42
CA ASN A 371 -12.75 42.20 3.29
C ASN A 371 -14.17 42.52 2.79
N GLN A 372 -15.21 41.93 3.38
CA GLN A 372 -16.61 42.35 3.13
C GLN A 372 -17.12 43.42 4.13
N GLU A 373 -16.31 43.82 5.11
CA GLU A 373 -16.64 44.89 6.09
C GLU A 373 -15.84 46.20 5.88
N ARG A 374 -15.32 46.49 4.68
CA ARG A 374 -14.67 47.79 4.39
C ARG A 374 -15.28 48.54 3.23
#